data_AF-A0A9Q5GAJ6-F1
#
_entry.id   AF-A0A9Q5GAJ6-F1
#
_cell.length_a   1.000
_cell.length_b   1.000
_cell.length_c   1.000
_cell.angle_alpha   90.00
_cell.angle_beta   90.00
_cell.angle_gamma   90.00
#
_symmetry.space_group_name_H-M   'P 1'
#
loop_
_entity.id
_entity.type
_entity.pdbx_description
1 polymer ?
#
loop_
_entity_poly.entity_id
_entity_poly.type
_entity_poly.pdbx_seq_one_letter_code
_entity_poly.pdbx_strand_id
1 'polypeptide(L)'
;MSKVLLWIAVVMGAIYIVRVNYFGSKTYEPFMNGCLVSGASEARCSCLTDYVHERFDDLEVGRILRSDRSDAGFSERVDRVIAAGTLACKSADQ
;
A
#
# COMPACT_ATOMS: atom_id res chain seq x y z
N MET A 1 1.48 25.69 -30.55
CA MET A 1 1.31 25.55 -29.09
C MET A 1 0.18 24.60 -28.69
N SER A 2 -0.97 24.58 -29.37
CA SER A 2 -2.11 23.68 -29.02
C SER A 2 -1.81 22.16 -29.10
N LYS A 3 -0.95 21.74 -30.03
CA LYS A 3 -0.56 20.32 -30.19
C LYS A 3 0.17 19.74 -28.96
N VAL A 4 0.88 20.56 -28.20
CA VAL A 4 1.61 20.13 -26.99
C VAL A 4 0.63 19.87 -25.83
N LEU A 5 -0.41 20.71 -25.71
CA LEU A 5 -1.44 20.55 -24.68
C LEU A 5 -2.25 19.25 -24.86
N LEU A 6 -2.51 18.86 -26.12
CA LEU A 6 -3.16 17.58 -26.43
C LEU A 6 -2.32 16.38 -25.97
N TRP A 7 -1.01 16.41 -26.19
CA TRP A 7 -0.12 15.34 -25.73
C TRP A 7 -0.04 15.27 -24.20
N ILE A 8 0.01 16.42 -23.52
CA ILE A 8 0.00 16.47 -22.05
C ILE A 8 -1.31 15.91 -21.50
N ALA A 9 -2.45 16.22 -22.11
CA ALA A 9 -3.75 15.69 -21.70
C ALA A 9 -3.85 14.17 -21.89
N VAL A 10 -3.29 13.64 -22.99
CA VAL A 10 -3.23 12.18 -23.24
C VAL A 10 -2.34 11.49 -22.20
N VAL A 11 -1.17 12.05 -21.89
CA VAL A 11 -0.25 11.48 -20.89
C VAL A 11 -0.86 11.53 -19.49
N MET A 12 -1.47 12.66 -19.11
CA MET A 12 -2.19 12.80 -17.83
C MET A 12 -3.38 11.83 -17.76
N GLY A 13 -4.13 11.66 -18.85
CA GLY A 13 -5.25 10.71 -18.92
C GLY A 13 -4.80 9.26 -18.76
N ALA A 14 -3.68 8.87 -19.38
CA ALA A 14 -3.11 7.54 -19.21
C ALA A 14 -2.64 7.30 -17.77
N ILE A 15 -1.93 8.27 -17.17
CA ILE A 15 -1.52 8.21 -15.77
C ILE A 15 -2.75 8.13 -14.86
N TYR A 16 -3.80 8.90 -15.15
CA TYR A 16 -5.04 8.87 -14.39
C TYR A 16 -5.76 7.52 -14.48
N ILE A 17 -5.84 6.89 -15.65
CA ILE A 17 -6.46 5.56 -15.80
C ILE A 17 -5.67 4.50 -15.03
N VAL A 18 -4.33 4.57 -15.09
CA VAL A 18 -3.47 3.69 -14.28
C VAL A 18 -3.70 3.97 -12.80
N ARG A 19 -3.75 5.25 -12.37
CA ARG A 19 -4.11 5.67 -11.01
C ARG A 19 -5.46 5.09 -10.57
N VAL A 20 -6.52 5.24 -11.35
CA VAL A 20 -7.85 4.79 -10.96
C VAL A 20 -7.96 3.27 -10.93
N ASN A 21 -7.36 2.55 -11.89
CA ASN A 21 -7.48 1.09 -11.94
C ASN A 21 -6.50 0.34 -11.03
N TYR A 22 -5.33 0.92 -10.72
CA TYR A 22 -4.32 0.31 -9.86
C TYR A 22 -4.24 0.90 -8.44
N PHE A 23 -4.68 2.14 -8.22
CA PHE A 23 -4.39 2.89 -6.97
C PHE A 23 -5.62 3.31 -6.15
N GLY A 24 -6.84 3.20 -6.67
CA GLY A 24 -8.04 3.44 -5.86
C GLY A 24 -8.48 2.16 -5.15
N SER A 25 -8.14 2.02 -3.86
CA SER A 25 -8.76 1.05 -2.92
C SER A 25 -8.41 -0.44 -3.06
N LYS A 26 -7.54 -0.86 -3.99
CA LYS A 26 -7.23 -2.29 -4.22
C LYS A 26 -6.04 -2.85 -3.43
N THR A 27 -5.35 -2.06 -2.62
CA THR A 27 -4.20 -2.53 -1.80
C THR A 27 -4.62 -2.98 -0.40
N TYR A 28 -5.76 -2.50 0.09
CA TYR A 28 -6.31 -2.87 1.40
C TYR A 28 -6.66 -4.37 1.46
N GLU A 29 -7.52 -4.84 0.57
CA GLU A 29 -7.94 -6.25 0.51
C GLU A 29 -6.76 -7.24 0.38
N PRO A 30 -5.82 -7.10 -0.56
CA PRO A 30 -4.73 -8.07 -0.70
C PRO A 30 -3.72 -7.98 0.44
N PHE A 31 -3.55 -6.81 1.07
CA PHE A 31 -2.70 -6.70 2.27
C PHE A 31 -3.36 -7.40 3.47
N MET A 32 -4.66 -7.15 3.69
CA MET A 32 -5.44 -7.81 4.73
C MET A 32 -5.46 -9.33 4.52
N ASN A 33 -5.68 -9.79 3.28
CA ASN A 33 -5.69 -11.21 2.94
C ASN A 33 -4.31 -11.85 3.13
N GLY A 34 -3.23 -11.14 2.80
CA GLY A 34 -1.86 -11.59 3.09
C GLY A 34 -1.59 -11.75 4.59
N CYS A 35 -2.11 -10.82 5.41
CA CYS A 35 -2.03 -10.92 6.86
C CYS A 35 -2.86 -12.11 7.40
N LEU A 36 -4.08 -12.33 6.89
CA LEU A 36 -4.91 -13.47 7.28
C LEU A 36 -4.23 -14.81 6.94
N VAL A 37 -3.64 -14.92 5.75
CA VAL A 37 -2.87 -16.11 5.32
C VAL A 37 -1.65 -16.36 6.21
N SER A 38 -1.08 -15.32 6.82
CA SER A 38 0.03 -15.45 7.78
C SER A 38 -0.39 -16.01 9.14
N GLY A 39 -1.70 -16.21 9.39
CA GLY A 39 -2.23 -16.84 10.60
C GLY A 39 -2.61 -15.85 11.71
N ALA A 40 -2.72 -14.56 11.41
CA ALA A 40 -3.21 -13.55 12.36
C ALA A 40 -4.75 -13.45 12.33
N SER A 41 -5.36 -12.99 13.42
CA SER A 41 -6.81 -12.76 13.51
C SER A 41 -7.27 -11.60 12.62
N GLU A 42 -8.54 -11.62 12.23
CA GLU A 42 -9.13 -10.57 11.38
C GLU A 42 -9.04 -9.18 12.02
N ALA A 43 -9.29 -9.07 13.33
CA ALA A 43 -9.15 -7.82 14.09
C ALA A 43 -7.72 -7.29 14.13
N ARG A 44 -6.73 -8.19 14.17
CA ARG A 44 -5.32 -7.82 14.13
C ARG A 44 -4.91 -7.38 12.72
N CYS A 45 -5.41 -8.06 11.70
CA CYS A 45 -5.11 -7.73 10.31
C CYS A 45 -5.77 -6.44 9.85
N SER A 46 -7.01 -6.14 10.26
CA SER A 46 -7.64 -4.85 9.98
C SER A 46 -6.86 -3.70 10.62
N CYS A 47 -6.54 -3.81 11.91
CA CYS A 47 -5.72 -2.81 12.62
C CYS A 47 -4.36 -2.59 11.95
N LEU A 48 -3.67 -3.67 11.56
CA LEU A 48 -2.37 -3.55 10.89
C LEU A 48 -2.51 -2.91 9.50
N THR A 49 -3.56 -3.26 8.77
CA THR A 49 -3.82 -2.71 7.43
C THR A 49 -4.08 -1.21 7.51
N ASP A 50 -4.90 -0.77 8.47
CA ASP A 50 -5.14 0.65 8.75
C ASP A 50 -3.85 1.37 9.16
N TYR A 51 -3.07 0.78 10.08
CA TYR A 51 -1.81 1.37 10.56
C TYR A 51 -0.79 1.60 9.44
N VAL A 52 -0.74 0.69 8.47
CA VAL A 52 0.13 0.75 7.29
C VAL A 52 -0.39 1.77 6.29
N HIS A 53 -1.69 1.79 5.97
CA HIS A 53 -2.27 2.76 5.03
C HIS A 53 -2.29 4.20 5.57
N GLU A 54 -2.19 4.38 6.90
CA GLU A 54 -2.01 5.71 7.50
C GLU A 54 -0.57 6.24 7.33
N ARG A 55 0.42 5.36 7.14
CA ARG A 55 1.86 5.69 7.11
C ARG A 55 2.51 5.58 5.73
N PHE A 56 1.89 4.81 4.84
CA PHE A 56 2.37 4.55 3.49
C PHE A 56 1.28 4.95 2.50
N ASP A 57 1.68 5.62 1.44
CA ASP A 57 0.78 5.84 0.30
C ASP A 57 0.45 4.50 -0.36
N ASP A 58 -0.70 4.41 -1.05
CA ASP A 58 -1.12 3.21 -1.78
C ASP A 58 -0.06 2.73 -2.81
N LEU A 59 0.75 3.67 -3.32
CA LEU A 59 1.92 3.38 -4.15
C LEU A 59 2.96 2.54 -3.42
N GLU A 60 3.26 2.92 -2.19
CA GLU A 60 4.24 2.27 -1.35
C GLU A 60 3.71 0.94 -0.85
N VAL A 61 2.44 0.86 -0.44
CA VAL A 61 1.77 -0.40 -0.10
C VAL A 61 1.77 -1.36 -1.29
N GLY A 62 1.53 -0.86 -2.50
CA GLY A 62 1.65 -1.65 -3.72
C GLY A 62 3.06 -2.15 -3.99
N ARG A 63 4.11 -1.37 -3.67
CA ARG A 63 5.51 -1.83 -3.73
C ARG A 63 5.78 -2.93 -2.71
N ILE A 64 5.28 -2.78 -1.48
CA ILE A 64 5.38 -3.79 -0.42
C ILE A 64 4.74 -5.10 -0.90
N LEU A 65 3.53 -5.03 -1.46
CA LEU A 65 2.78 -6.19 -1.94
C LEU A 65 3.49 -6.92 -3.09
N ARG A 66 4.16 -6.17 -3.99
CA ARG A 66 4.96 -6.74 -5.09
C ARG A 66 6.34 -7.24 -4.64
N SER A 67 6.67 -7.16 -3.35
CA SER A 67 8.02 -7.43 -2.81
C SER A 67 9.12 -6.62 -3.50
N ASP A 68 8.77 -5.44 -4.01
CA ASP A 68 9.71 -4.55 -4.68
C ASP A 68 10.53 -3.80 -3.63
N ARG A 69 11.61 -4.47 -3.18
CA ARG A 69 12.58 -4.01 -2.18
C ARG A 69 13.86 -3.46 -2.81
N SER A 70 13.75 -2.94 -4.03
CA SER A 70 14.89 -2.42 -4.80
C SER A 70 15.58 -1.23 -4.10
N ASP A 71 14.90 -0.55 -3.17
CA ASP A 71 15.47 0.47 -2.30
C ASP A 71 15.66 -0.06 -0.86
N ALA A 72 16.90 -0.09 -0.38
CA ALA A 72 17.26 -0.59 0.95
C ALA A 72 16.68 0.26 2.09
N GLY A 73 16.61 1.58 1.92
CA GLY A 73 16.03 2.49 2.91
C GLY A 73 14.51 2.35 2.99
N PHE A 74 13.87 2.06 1.86
CA PHE A 74 12.46 1.70 1.83
C PHE A 74 12.19 0.37 2.54
N SER A 75 12.98 -0.68 2.27
CA SER A 75 12.82 -1.98 2.93
C SER A 75 12.95 -1.88 4.45
N GLU A 76 13.96 -1.17 4.94
CA GLU A 76 14.17 -1.01 6.38
C GLU A 76 13.01 -0.23 7.04
N ARG A 77 12.49 0.79 6.34
CA ARG A 77 11.30 1.53 6.80
C ARG A 77 10.08 0.62 6.89
N VAL A 78 9.84 -0.20 5.87
CA VAL A 78 8.72 -1.15 5.83
C VAL A 78 8.80 -2.12 7.00
N ASP A 79 9.95 -2.75 7.21
CA ASP A 79 10.14 -3.69 8.32
C ASP A 79 9.91 -3.02 9.68
N ARG A 80 10.40 -1.78 9.84
CA ARG A 80 10.19 -0.99 11.07
C ARG A 80 8.73 -0.66 11.32
N VAL A 81 7.99 -0.24 10.29
CA VAL A 81 6.58 0.13 10.41
C VAL A 81 5.71 -1.12 10.62
N ILE A 82 5.99 -2.24 9.94
CA ILE A 82 5.28 -3.50 10.16
C ILE A 82 5.56 -4.03 11.57
N ALA A 83 6.81 -3.98 12.05
CA ALA A 83 7.14 -4.37 13.43
C ALA A 83 6.44 -3.47 14.47
N ALA A 84 6.43 -2.15 14.25
CA ALA A 84 5.73 -1.21 15.13
C ALA A 84 4.21 -1.42 15.10
N GLY A 85 3.62 -1.63 13.92
CA GLY A 85 2.19 -1.88 13.74
C GLY A 85 1.75 -3.21 14.34
N THR A 86 2.53 -4.28 14.18
CA THR A 86 2.22 -5.58 14.78
C THR A 86 2.30 -5.59 16.30
N LEU A 87 3.13 -4.72 16.88
CA LEU A 87 3.17 -4.45 18.32
C LEU A 87 2.00 -3.56 18.77
N ALA A 88 1.69 -2.50 18.04
CA ALA A 88 0.56 -1.60 18.34
C ALA A 88 -0.78 -2.33 18.26
N CYS A 89 -0.96 -3.19 17.26
CA CYS A 89 -2.17 -3.98 17.05
C CYS A 89 -2.17 -5.31 17.82
N LYS A 90 -1.14 -5.61 18.62
CA LYS A 90 -1.11 -6.81 19.48
C LYS A 90 -2.24 -6.81 20.51
N SER A 91 -2.68 -5.63 20.95
CA SER A 91 -3.81 -5.46 21.86
C SER A 91 -5.18 -5.56 21.17
N ALA A 92 -5.25 -5.55 19.84
CA ALA A 92 -6.51 -5.73 19.10
C ALA A 92 -7.00 -7.19 19.09
N ASP A 93 -6.19 -8.11 19.61
CA ASP A 93 -6.46 -9.55 19.73
C ASP A 93 -6.86 -9.96 21.16
N GLN A 94 -7.00 -9.00 22.09
CA GLN A 94 -7.46 -9.23 23.48
C GLN A 94 -8.95 -9.04 23.64
#